data_AF-A0A955I494-F1
#
_entry.id   AF-A0A955I494-F1
#
_cell.length_a   1.000
_cell.length_b   1.000
_cell.length_c   1.000
_cell.angle_alpha   90.00
_cell.angle_beta   90.00
_cell.angle_gamma   90.00
#
_symmetry.space_group_name_H-M   'P 1'
#
loop_
_entity.id
_entity.type
_entity.pdbx_description
1 polymer ?
#
loop_
_entity_poly.entity_id
_entity_poly.type
_entity_poly.pdbx_seq_one_letter_code
_entity_poly.pdbx_strand_id
1 'polypeptide(L)' 'MAVIVHSNESIDSALKRLHREVLREKILETFRNRVYHIAPSSLDSQKRREYAKMKRRRRTAARRAK' A
#
# COMPACT_ATOMS: atom_id res chain seq x y z
N MET A 1 14.11 -0.46 -0.46
CA MET A 1 14.43 -1.85 -0.09
C MET A 1 15.14 -2.64 -1.20
N ALA A 2 15.77 -3.77 -0.85
CA ALA A 2 16.27 -4.78 -1.80
C ALA A 2 15.61 -6.13 -1.50
N VAL A 3 15.04 -6.81 -2.53
CA VAL A 3 14.48 -8.16 -2.39
C VAL A 3 15.53 -9.17 -2.81
N ILE A 4 16.01 -9.95 -1.85
CA ILE A 4 17.00 -11.00 -2.09
C ILE A 4 16.25 -12.27 -2.51
N VAL A 5 16.36 -12.62 -3.79
CA VAL A 5 15.79 -13.84 -4.36
C VAL A 5 16.75 -14.99 -4.12
N HIS A 6 16.24 -16.07 -3.55
CA HIS A 6 17.03 -17.27 -3.28
C HIS A 6 16.85 -18.25 -4.45
N SER A 7 17.85 -19.09 -4.71
CA SER A 7 17.84 -20.07 -5.82
C SER A 7 16.67 -21.08 -5.76
N ASN A 8 16.03 -21.22 -4.60
CA ASN A 8 14.91 -22.13 -4.37
C ASN A 8 13.52 -21.46 -4.54
N GLU A 9 13.46 -20.17 -4.89
CA GLU A 9 12.21 -19.44 -5.07
C GLU A 9 11.82 -19.34 -6.55
N SER A 10 10.55 -19.54 -6.86
CA SER A 10 10.04 -19.28 -8.22
C SER A 10 10.03 -17.79 -8.52
N ILE A 11 10.30 -17.43 -9.79
CA ILE A 11 10.32 -16.03 -10.25
C ILE A 11 9.03 -15.29 -9.86
N ASP A 12 7.87 -15.95 -10.00
CA ASP A 12 6.57 -15.36 -9.65
C ASP A 12 6.42 -15.04 -8.16
N SER A 13 6.96 -15.89 -7.27
CA SER A 13 6.93 -15.63 -5.83
C SER A 13 7.81 -14.43 -5.49
N ALA A 14 9.00 -14.37 -6.07
CA ALA A 14 9.93 -13.26 -5.89
C ALA A 14 9.30 -11.94 -6.34
N LEU A 15 8.64 -11.92 -7.52
CA LEU A 15 7.95 -10.74 -8.04
C LEU A 15 6.77 -10.31 -7.16
N LYS A 16 5.97 -11.26 -6.66
CA LYS A 16 4.86 -10.96 -5.73
C LYS A 16 5.37 -10.35 -4.43
N ARG A 17 6.49 -10.84 -3.92
CA ARG A 17 7.13 -10.30 -2.70
C ARG A 17 7.66 -8.88 -2.93
N LEU A 18 8.35 -8.66 -4.05
CA LEU A 18 8.77 -7.32 -4.47
C LEU A 18 7.59 -6.36 -4.58
N HIS A 19 6.51 -6.78 -5.22
CA HIS A 19 5.31 -5.97 -5.36
C HIS A 19 4.70 -5.59 -3.99
N ARG A 20 4.67 -6.52 -3.03
CA ARG A 20 4.21 -6.22 -1.66
C ARG A 20 5.10 -5.21 -0.95
N GLU A 21 6.41 -5.31 -1.09
CA GLU A 21 7.34 -4.35 -0.47
C GLU A 21 7.22 -2.96 -1.11
N VAL A 22 7.07 -2.87 -2.44
CA VAL A 22 6.79 -1.59 -3.13
C VAL A 22 5.49 -0.95 -2.61
N LEU A 23 4.44 -1.74 -2.41
CA LEU A 23 3.18 -1.27 -1.86
C LEU A 23 3.31 -0.87 -0.38
N ARG A 24 4.12 -1.58 0.41
CA ARG A 24 4.38 -1.28 1.83
C ARG A 24 5.11 0.06 1.97
N GLU A 25 6.16 0.27 1.19
CA GLU A 25 6.95 1.51 1.18
C GLU A 25 6.22 2.67 0.47
N LYS A 26 5.10 2.40 -0.21
CA LYS A 26 4.31 3.38 -0.96
C LYS A 26 5.13 4.16 -2.02
N ILE A 27 6.16 3.52 -2.60
CA ILE A 27 7.12 4.18 -3.51
C ILE A 27 6.42 4.84 -4.70
N LEU A 28 5.44 4.17 -5.29
CA LEU A 28 4.70 4.72 -6.44
C LEU A 28 3.81 5.90 -6.05
N GLU A 29 3.24 5.88 -4.84
CA GLU A 29 2.42 6.98 -4.32
C GLU A 29 3.29 8.19 -3.99
N THR A 30 4.46 7.99 -3.38
CA THR A 30 5.40 9.07 -3.07
C THR A 30 5.97 9.70 -4.33
N PHE A 31 6.31 8.90 -5.35
CA PHE A 31 6.75 9.44 -6.63
C PHE A 31 5.65 10.28 -7.28
N ARG A 32 4.41 9.75 -7.39
CA ARG A 32 3.27 10.50 -7.95
C ARG A 32 3.01 11.82 -7.22
N ASN A 33 3.11 11.82 -5.89
CA ASN A 33 2.92 13.03 -5.08
C ASN A 33 4.03 14.07 -5.25
N ARG A 34 5.20 13.69 -5.78
CA ARG A 34 6.30 14.61 -6.09
C ARG A 34 6.19 15.24 -7.47
N VAL A 35 5.44 14.63 -8.40
CA VAL A 35 5.31 15.13 -9.78
C VAL A 35 4.54 16.46 -9.83
N TYR A 36 3.51 16.61 -8.99
CA TYR A 36 2.66 17.79 -8.97
C TYR A 36 2.47 18.31 -7.55
N HIS A 37 2.27 19.63 -7.42
CA HIS A 37 1.89 20.22 -6.14
C HIS A 37 0.52 19.70 -5.69
N ILE A 38 0.42 19.35 -4.41
CA ILE A 38 -0.83 18.94 -3.77
C ILE A 38 -1.14 19.93 -2.65
N ALA A 39 -2.32 20.55 -2.72
CA ALA A 39 -2.79 21.46 -1.68
C ALA A 39 -2.90 20.74 -0.31
N PRO A 40 -2.51 21.38 0.81
CA PRO A 40 -2.56 20.75 2.13
C PRO A 40 -3.94 20.19 2.52
N SER A 41 -5.02 20.89 2.15
CA SER A 41 -6.40 20.46 2.40
C SER A 41 -6.77 19.15 1.69
N SER A 42 -6.16 18.89 0.52
CA SER A 42 -6.34 17.64 -0.22
C SER A 42 -5.69 16.46 0.52
N LEU A 43 -4.51 16.68 1.12
CA LEU A 43 -3.81 15.66 1.92
C LEU A 43 -4.63 15.27 3.16
N ASP A 44 -5.25 16.23 3.85
CA ASP A 44 -6.10 15.94 5.01
C ASP A 44 -7.37 15.19 4.63
N SER A 45 -7.98 15.56 3.51
CA SER A 45 -9.13 14.87 2.95
C SER A 45 -8.79 13.42 2.56
N GLN A 46 -7.61 13.21 1.95
CA GLN A 46 -7.11 11.89 1.58
C GLN A 46 -6.85 11.02 2.82
N LYS A 47 -6.20 11.56 3.85
CA LYS A 47 -5.96 10.87 5.14
C LYS A 47 -7.28 10.40 5.78
N ARG A 48 -8.28 11.28 5.86
CA ARG A 48 -9.60 10.94 6.43
C ARG A 48 -10.29 9.84 5.61
N ARG A 49 -10.24 9.93 4.29
CA ARG A 49 -10.84 8.95 3.37
C ARG A 49 -10.19 7.56 3.54
N GLU A 50 -8.86 7.49 3.56
CA GLU A 50 -8.15 6.22 3.73
C GLU A 50 -8.39 5.63 5.12
N TYR A 51 -8.40 6.44 6.18
CA TYR A 51 -8.75 5.98 7.52
C TYR A 51 -10.17 5.39 7.58
N ALA A 52 -11.16 6.11 7.05
CA ALA A 52 -12.55 5.64 7.02
C ALA A 52 -12.69 4.32 6.22
N LYS A 53 -11.98 4.21 5.09
CA LYS A 53 -11.93 3.00 4.26
C LYS A 53 -11.29 1.82 5.00
N MET A 54 -10.15 2.02 5.66
CA MET A 54 -9.51 0.98 6.47
C MET A 54 -10.40 0.53 7.62
N LYS A 55 -11.01 1.49 8.35
CA LYS A 55 -11.95 1.22 9.43
C LYS A 55 -13.15 0.39 8.95
N ARG A 56 -13.73 0.73 7.79
CA ARG A 56 -14.82 -0.04 7.16
C ARG A 56 -14.39 -1.46 6.85
N ARG A 57 -13.24 -1.65 6.18
CA ARG A 57 -12.71 -2.98 5.84
C ARG A 57 -12.48 -3.86 7.07
N ARG A 58 -11.88 -3.30 8.13
CA ARG A 58 -11.67 -4.02 9.40
C ARG A 58 -12.99 -4.45 10.03
N ARG A 59 -14.00 -3.57 10.08
CA ARG A 59 -15.33 -3.89 10.61
C ARG A 59 -16.02 -4.99 9.80
N THR A 60 -15.98 -4.92 8.47
CA THR A 60 -16.57 -5.97 7.62
C THR A 60 -15.88 -7.31 7.81
N ALA A 61 -14.55 -7.33 7.91
CA ALA A 61 -13.81 -8.57 8.18
C ALA A 61 -14.20 -9.18 9.54
N ALA A 62 -14.28 -8.36 10.60
CA ALA A 62 -14.71 -8.81 11.92
C ALA A 62 -16.15 -9.37 11.93
N ARG A 63 -17.06 -8.80 11.13
CA ARG A 63 -18.42 -9.33 10.97
C ARG A 63 -18.47 -10.67 10.24
N ARG A 64 -17.57 -10.89 9.26
CA ARG A 64 -17.51 -12.16 8.50
C ARG A 64 -16.84 -13.29 9.28
N ALA A 65 -16.02 -12.95 10.28
CA ALA A 65 -15.35 -13.90 11.15
C ALA A 65 -16.23 -14.36 12.33
N LYS A 66 -17.44 -13.81 12.45
CA LYS A 66 -18.46 -14.20 13.43
C LYS A 66 -19.56 -14.97 12.72
#